data_AF-A0A519LHR5-F1
#
_entry.id   AF-A0A519LHR5-F1
#
_cell.length_a   1.000
_cell.length_b   1.000
_cell.length_c   1.000
_cell.angle_alpha   90.00
_cell.angle_beta   90.00
_cell.angle_gamma   90.00
#
_symmetry.space_group_name_H-M   'P 1'
#
loop_
_entity.id
_entity.type
_entity.pdbx_description
1 polymer ?
#
loop_
_entity_poly.entity_id
_entity_poly.type
_entity_poly.pdbx_seq_one_letter_code
_entity_poly.pdbx_strand_id
1 'polypeptide(L)'
;MDYKVQTFVSNIEHNLYVSKLKITFNMSGKQQILENFIARPITNELLLEDFNFDGYLDISMYYDLAVENGREEYSIFWLYDPELQQFEPSDFLNQSKVMYSSADAQKKQLEVSTKDKKNFESTFYYVKFENGKAVGLEEEK
;
A
#
# COMPACT_ATOMS: atom_id res chain seq x y z
N MET A 1 1.90 6.94 -16.99
CA MET A 1 0.70 6.40 -17.67
C MET A 1 -0.51 6.77 -16.83
N ASP A 2 -1.56 7.27 -17.46
CA ASP A 2 -2.73 7.76 -16.71
C ASP A 2 -3.73 6.61 -16.50
N TYR A 3 -4.12 6.40 -15.26
CA TYR A 3 -5.22 5.52 -14.89
C TYR A 3 -6.21 6.26 -14.00
N LYS A 4 -7.45 5.80 -13.99
CA LYS A 4 -8.50 6.29 -13.09
C LYS A 4 -8.78 5.25 -12.03
N VAL A 5 -8.66 5.66 -10.76
CA VAL A 5 -9.11 4.86 -9.61
C VAL A 5 -10.49 5.32 -9.20
N GLN A 6 -11.45 4.40 -9.14
CA GLN A 6 -12.77 4.60 -8.57
C GLN A 6 -12.88 3.78 -7.29
N THR A 7 -13.14 4.45 -6.17
CA THR A 7 -13.40 3.81 -4.89
C THR A 7 -14.87 3.44 -4.76
N PHE A 8 -15.13 2.25 -4.24
CA PHE A 8 -16.45 1.81 -3.81
C PHE A 8 -16.42 1.73 -2.30
N VAL A 9 -17.40 2.39 -1.68
CA VAL A 9 -17.47 2.54 -0.23
C VAL A 9 -18.69 1.79 0.28
N SER A 10 -18.48 0.90 1.26
CA SER A 10 -19.54 0.22 1.99
C SER A 10 -19.82 0.95 3.29
N ASN A 11 -21.09 1.00 3.69
CA ASN A 11 -21.50 1.43 5.02
C ASN A 11 -21.78 0.20 5.87
N ILE A 12 -21.03 0.02 6.95
CA ILE A 12 -21.24 -1.04 7.94
C ILE A 12 -21.31 -0.37 9.31
N GLU A 13 -22.43 -0.55 10.01
CA GLU A 13 -22.62 -0.05 11.39
C GLU A 13 -22.36 1.47 11.54
N HIS A 14 -22.71 2.27 10.52
CA HIS A 14 -22.51 3.73 10.43
C HIS A 14 -21.08 4.20 10.09
N ASN A 15 -20.18 3.27 9.78
CA ASN A 15 -18.83 3.61 9.32
C ASN A 15 -18.68 3.33 7.82
N LEU A 16 -17.93 4.21 7.14
CA LEU A 16 -17.65 4.13 5.71
C LEU A 16 -16.29 3.49 5.47
N TYR A 17 -16.24 2.49 4.60
CA TYR A 17 -15.03 1.73 4.30
C TYR A 17 -14.85 1.52 2.81
N VAL A 18 -13.65 1.73 2.29
CA VAL A 18 -13.32 1.27 0.94
C VAL A 18 -13.47 -0.26 0.88
N SER A 19 -14.40 -0.75 0.08
CA SER A 19 -14.68 -2.18 -0.09
C SER A 19 -14.04 -2.75 -1.35
N LYS A 20 -13.81 -1.88 -2.34
CA LYS A 20 -13.27 -2.24 -3.65
C LYS A 20 -12.71 -1.01 -4.36
N LEU A 21 -11.65 -1.22 -5.15
CA LEU A 21 -11.15 -0.28 -6.14
C LEU A 21 -11.43 -0.84 -7.53
N LYS A 22 -11.94 0.01 -8.41
CA LYS A 22 -11.94 -0.22 -9.85
C LYS A 22 -10.91 0.68 -10.48
N ILE A 23 -9.91 0.09 -11.09
CA ILE A 23 -8.89 0.78 -11.88
C ILE A 23 -9.28 0.68 -13.35
N THR A 24 -9.24 1.81 -14.05
CA THR A 24 -9.38 1.87 -15.51
C THR A 24 -8.12 2.46 -16.12
N PHE A 25 -7.45 1.69 -16.97
CA PHE A 25 -6.22 2.11 -17.65
C PHE A 25 -6.59 2.91 -18.91
N ASN A 26 -6.29 4.21 -18.94
CA ASN A 26 -6.91 5.13 -19.92
C ASN A 26 -6.56 4.78 -21.37
N MET A 27 -5.33 4.33 -21.65
CA MET A 27 -4.90 4.04 -23.02
C MET A 27 -5.44 2.70 -23.56
N SER A 28 -5.55 1.68 -22.70
CA SER A 28 -5.97 0.33 -23.13
C SER A 28 -7.44 0.04 -22.90
N GLY A 29 -8.13 0.84 -22.08
CA GLY A 29 -9.50 0.56 -21.62
C GLY A 29 -9.59 -0.66 -20.71
N LYS A 30 -8.47 -1.32 -20.39
CA LYS A 30 -8.40 -2.46 -19.47
C LYS A 30 -8.91 -2.01 -18.10
N GLN A 31 -9.62 -2.93 -17.44
CA GLN A 31 -10.12 -2.71 -16.09
C GLN A 31 -9.54 -3.77 -15.17
N GLN A 32 -9.11 -3.33 -13.98
CA GLN A 32 -8.71 -4.21 -12.90
C GLN A 32 -9.53 -3.88 -11.66
N ILE A 33 -9.89 -4.93 -10.95
CA ILE A 33 -10.58 -4.83 -9.68
C ILE A 33 -9.61 -5.26 -8.58
N LEU A 34 -9.44 -4.40 -7.58
CA LEU A 34 -8.84 -4.77 -6.29
C LEU A 34 -9.98 -4.84 -5.27
N GLU A 35 -10.15 -5.98 -4.63
CA GLU A 35 -11.25 -6.26 -3.70
C GLU A 35 -10.78 -7.19 -2.59
N ASN A 36 -11.71 -7.68 -1.75
CA ASN A 36 -11.41 -8.45 -0.54
C ASN A 36 -10.57 -7.66 0.48
N PHE A 37 -10.79 -6.34 0.54
CA PHE A 37 -10.24 -5.50 1.58
C PHE A 37 -10.81 -5.89 2.94
N ILE A 38 -10.07 -5.53 3.99
CA ILE A 38 -10.43 -5.89 5.36
C ILE A 38 -11.78 -5.27 5.69
N ALA A 39 -12.68 -6.10 6.21
CA ALA A 39 -13.97 -5.63 6.67
C ALA A 39 -13.82 -4.89 8.00
N ARG A 40 -14.50 -3.74 8.12
CA ARG A 40 -14.64 -2.98 9.38
C ARG A 40 -13.33 -2.48 9.99
N PRO A 41 -12.44 -1.81 9.24
CA PRO A 41 -11.35 -1.08 9.88
C PRO A 41 -11.92 0.04 10.77
N ILE A 42 -11.10 0.61 11.65
CA ILE A 42 -11.40 1.90 12.29
C ILE A 42 -11.30 2.99 11.22
N THR A 43 -10.20 3.00 10.45
CA THR A 43 -10.00 3.85 9.28
C THR A 43 -9.30 3.08 8.17
N ASN A 44 -9.56 3.47 6.93
CA ASN A 44 -8.70 3.12 5.82
C ASN A 44 -8.38 4.34 4.94
N GLU A 45 -7.13 4.40 4.51
CA GLU A 45 -6.63 5.51 3.70
C GLU A 45 -5.99 4.96 2.45
N LEU A 46 -6.34 5.54 1.29
CA LEU A 46 -5.77 5.20 0.00
C LEU A 46 -4.71 6.23 -0.34
N LEU A 47 -3.49 5.78 -0.61
CA LEU A 47 -2.40 6.61 -1.09
C LEU A 47 -2.00 6.18 -2.50
N LEU A 48 -1.73 7.18 -3.34
CA LEU A 48 -1.21 7.01 -4.70
C LEU A 48 0.13 7.73 -4.78
N GLU A 49 1.21 6.97 -4.95
CA GLU A 49 2.58 7.49 -4.97
C GLU A 49 3.47 6.52 -5.76
N ASP A 50 4.57 7.00 -6.36
CA ASP A 50 5.55 6.16 -7.04
C ASP A 50 6.53 5.58 -6.00
N PHE A 51 6.21 4.38 -5.48
CA PHE A 51 6.92 3.78 -4.35
C PHE A 51 8.22 3.11 -4.78
N ASN A 52 8.28 2.58 -6.00
CA ASN A 52 9.45 1.89 -6.55
C ASN A 52 10.30 2.78 -7.48
N PHE A 53 9.92 4.04 -7.68
CA PHE A 53 10.61 5.07 -8.47
C PHE A 53 10.76 4.72 -9.96
N ASP A 54 9.78 4.00 -10.52
CA ASP A 54 9.74 3.58 -11.92
C ASP A 54 9.00 4.58 -12.84
N GLY A 55 8.46 5.65 -12.27
CA GLY A 55 7.73 6.70 -12.98
C GLY A 55 6.23 6.43 -13.12
N TYR A 56 5.70 5.37 -12.51
CA TYR A 56 4.28 5.06 -12.43
C TYR A 56 3.78 5.19 -10.99
N LEU A 57 2.58 5.73 -10.82
CA LEU A 57 1.97 5.78 -9.50
C LEU A 57 1.53 4.37 -9.09
N ASP A 58 1.89 3.97 -7.89
CA ASP A 58 1.47 2.75 -7.21
C ASP A 58 0.27 3.00 -6.30
N ILE A 59 -0.24 1.95 -5.66
CA ILE A 59 -1.34 2.02 -4.69
C ILE A 59 -0.87 1.48 -3.35
N SER A 60 -1.11 2.21 -2.27
CA SER A 60 -1.15 1.62 -0.93
C SER A 60 -2.47 1.90 -0.23
N MET A 61 -2.85 0.98 0.66
CA MET A 61 -4.01 1.10 1.52
C MET A 61 -3.60 0.86 2.96
N TYR A 62 -3.65 1.91 3.77
CA TYR A 62 -3.46 1.85 5.21
C TYR A 62 -4.74 1.37 5.89
N TYR A 63 -4.58 0.55 6.93
CA TYR A 63 -5.63 0.06 7.81
C TYR A 63 -5.25 0.33 9.26
N ASP A 64 -6.15 0.95 10.02
CA ASP A 64 -6.19 0.89 11.50
C ASP A 64 -7.31 -0.08 11.89
N LEU A 65 -7.02 -1.13 12.67
CA LEU A 65 -7.97 -2.16 13.07
C LEU A 65 -8.11 -2.25 14.59
N ALA A 66 -9.35 -2.34 15.07
CA ALA A 66 -9.62 -2.76 16.44
C ALA A 66 -9.43 -4.27 16.58
N VAL A 67 -8.55 -4.69 17.48
CA VAL A 67 -8.32 -6.12 17.82
C VAL A 67 -8.55 -6.34 19.32
N GLU A 68 -8.77 -7.59 19.74
CA GLU A 68 -9.20 -7.95 21.11
C GLU A 68 -8.35 -7.29 22.23
N ASN A 69 -7.05 -7.08 21.99
CA ASN A 69 -6.11 -6.52 22.95
C ASN A 69 -5.40 -5.24 22.46
N GLY A 70 -6.01 -4.47 21.54
CA GLY A 70 -5.46 -3.18 21.14
C GLY A 70 -5.79 -2.77 19.71
N ARG A 71 -4.79 -2.24 19.01
CA ARG A 71 -4.88 -1.84 17.61
C ARG A 71 -3.81 -2.52 16.76
N GLU A 72 -4.20 -2.93 15.56
CA GLU A 72 -3.29 -3.39 14.52
C GLU A 72 -3.32 -2.38 13.37
N GLU A 73 -2.16 -1.81 13.06
CA GLU A 73 -1.99 -0.83 11.99
C GLU A 73 -1.06 -1.44 10.95
N TYR A 74 -1.44 -1.40 9.67
CA TYR A 74 -0.55 -1.77 8.56
C TYR A 74 -1.08 -1.31 7.21
N SER A 75 -0.18 -1.25 6.24
CA SER A 75 -0.45 -0.91 4.86
C SER A 75 -0.32 -2.14 3.96
N ILE A 76 -1.19 -2.24 2.96
CA ILE A 76 -1.07 -3.19 1.83
C ILE A 76 -0.70 -2.40 0.59
N PHE A 77 0.28 -2.90 -0.18
CA PHE A 77 0.84 -2.27 -1.36
C PHE A 77 0.56 -3.09 -2.61
N TRP A 78 0.23 -2.39 -3.68
CA TRP A 78 0.20 -2.89 -5.04
C TRP A 78 1.06 -2.00 -5.93
N LEU A 79 2.07 -2.58 -6.55
CA LEU A 79 2.98 -1.90 -7.47
C LEU A 79 2.47 -2.06 -8.89
N TYR A 80 2.57 -1.01 -9.70
CA TYR A 80 2.14 -1.07 -11.10
C TYR A 80 3.20 -1.77 -11.95
N ASP A 81 2.80 -2.82 -12.67
CA ASP A 81 3.61 -3.47 -13.69
C ASP A 81 3.25 -2.88 -15.07
N PRO A 82 4.13 -2.07 -15.68
CA PRO A 82 3.86 -1.44 -16.97
C PRO A 82 3.89 -2.44 -18.15
N GLU A 83 4.58 -3.58 -18.02
CA GLU A 83 4.61 -4.61 -19.07
C GLU A 83 3.28 -5.36 -19.11
N LEU A 84 2.73 -5.70 -17.95
CA LEU A 84 1.45 -6.40 -17.81
C LEU A 84 0.24 -5.45 -17.82
N GLN A 85 0.48 -4.15 -17.65
CA GLN A 85 -0.53 -3.11 -17.46
C GLN A 85 -1.52 -3.49 -16.35
N GLN A 86 -1.00 -3.79 -15.17
CA GLN A 86 -1.81 -4.14 -13.99
C GLN A 86 -1.06 -3.87 -12.70
N PHE A 87 -1.81 -3.73 -11.62
CA PHE A 87 -1.31 -3.64 -10.26
C PHE A 87 -1.06 -5.04 -9.70
N GLU A 88 0.16 -5.30 -9.25
CA GLU A 88 0.57 -6.55 -8.62
C GLU A 88 0.80 -6.33 -7.12
N PRO A 89 0.34 -7.23 -6.24
CA PRO A 89 0.61 -7.10 -4.81
C PRO A 89 2.11 -7.17 -4.53
N SER A 90 2.62 -6.28 -3.67
CA SER A 90 4.02 -6.34 -3.22
C SER A 90 4.16 -7.35 -2.09
N ASP A 91 4.47 -8.60 -2.43
CA ASP A 91 4.57 -9.70 -1.45
C ASP A 91 5.48 -9.36 -0.27
N PHE A 92 6.65 -8.79 -0.53
CA PHE A 92 7.60 -8.45 0.52
C PHE A 92 7.04 -7.38 1.46
N LEU A 93 6.59 -6.22 0.95
CA LEU A 93 6.07 -5.13 1.79
C LEU A 93 4.83 -5.57 2.60
N ASN A 94 3.95 -6.36 1.97
CA ASN A 94 2.73 -6.86 2.60
C ASN A 94 3.04 -7.86 3.73
N GLN A 95 4.12 -8.63 3.61
CA GLN A 95 4.60 -9.53 4.66
C GLN A 95 5.38 -8.80 5.76
N SER A 96 6.05 -7.68 5.42
CA SER A 96 6.82 -6.86 6.37
C SER A 96 5.95 -6.08 7.37
N LYS A 97 4.62 -6.07 7.22
CA LYS A 97 3.70 -5.36 8.12
C LYS A 97 4.09 -3.89 8.30
N VAL A 98 4.36 -3.23 7.17
CA VAL A 98 4.65 -1.79 7.11
C VAL A 98 3.48 -1.00 7.69
N MET A 99 3.74 -0.12 8.65
CA MET A 99 2.72 0.77 9.22
C MET A 99 2.63 2.07 8.44
N TYR A 100 3.75 2.77 8.35
CA TYR A 100 3.87 4.04 7.64
C TYR A 100 4.90 3.93 6.52
N SER A 101 4.68 4.66 5.44
CA SER A 101 5.60 4.77 4.32
C SER A 101 5.70 6.23 3.86
N SER A 102 6.89 6.64 3.43
CA SER A 102 7.14 7.98 2.86
C SER A 102 8.16 7.86 1.73
N ALA A 103 7.79 8.28 0.51
CA ALA A 103 8.70 8.28 -0.62
C ALA A 103 9.42 9.64 -0.77
N ASP A 104 10.75 9.60 -0.83
CA ASP A 104 11.58 10.73 -1.26
C ASP A 104 11.94 10.54 -2.73
N ALA A 105 11.19 11.21 -3.61
CA ALA A 105 11.38 11.13 -5.05
C ALA A 105 12.73 11.68 -5.54
N GLN A 106 13.36 12.61 -4.78
CA GLN A 106 14.66 13.15 -5.17
C GLN A 106 15.78 12.16 -4.87
N LYS A 107 15.72 11.49 -3.71
CA LYS A 107 16.68 10.47 -3.32
C LYS A 107 16.38 9.09 -3.89
N LYS A 108 15.17 8.89 -4.41
CA LYS A 108 14.64 7.58 -4.80
C LYS A 108 14.70 6.58 -3.65
N GLN A 109 14.19 7.02 -2.50
CA GLN A 109 14.19 6.24 -1.27
C GLN A 109 12.78 6.14 -0.74
N LEU A 110 12.33 4.92 -0.49
CA LEU A 110 11.09 4.66 0.23
C LEU A 110 11.46 4.33 1.66
N GLU A 111 11.14 5.22 2.58
CA GLU A 111 11.22 4.96 4.01
C GLU A 111 9.94 4.26 4.47
N VAL A 112 10.08 3.24 5.30
CA VAL A 112 8.96 2.54 5.93
C VAL A 112 9.23 2.35 7.41
N SER A 113 8.17 2.35 8.20
CA SER A 113 8.22 1.89 9.59
C SER A 113 7.54 0.55 9.75
N THR A 114 8.12 -0.30 10.60
CA THR A 114 7.49 -1.54 11.04
C THR A 114 7.42 -1.56 12.57
N LYS A 115 6.41 -2.25 13.13
CA LYS A 115 6.25 -2.35 14.58
C LYS A 115 7.08 -3.51 15.10
N ASP A 116 8.01 -3.24 16.01
CA ASP A 116 8.59 -4.33 16.80
C ASP A 116 7.50 -4.86 17.76
N LYS A 117 7.22 -6.18 17.65
CA LYS A 117 6.24 -6.89 18.47
C LYS A 117 6.54 -6.82 19.97
N LYS A 118 7.76 -6.44 20.38
CA LYS A 118 8.17 -6.46 21.79
C LYS A 118 8.08 -5.11 22.51
N ASN A 119 8.40 -4.01 21.85
CA ASN A 119 8.62 -2.73 22.54
C ASN A 119 7.65 -1.61 22.12
N PHE A 120 6.75 -1.84 21.17
CA PHE A 120 5.88 -0.81 20.58
C PHE A 120 6.65 0.37 19.94
N GLU A 121 7.97 0.27 19.81
CA GLU A 121 8.79 1.22 19.09
C GLU A 121 8.68 0.95 17.58
N SER A 122 8.65 2.04 16.81
CA SER A 122 8.69 1.99 15.35
C SER A 122 10.15 2.03 14.92
N THR A 123 10.58 1.02 14.17
CA THR A 123 11.90 1.05 13.52
C THR A 123 11.73 1.45 12.07
N PHE A 124 12.53 2.42 11.63
CA PHE A 124 12.51 2.95 10.27
C PHE A 124 13.56 2.25 9.40
N TYR A 125 13.17 1.97 8.17
CA TYR A 125 13.98 1.27 7.18
C TYR A 125 13.83 1.91 5.81
N TYR A 126 14.87 1.81 5.00
CA TYR A 126 14.76 2.04 3.55
C TYR A 126 14.44 0.74 2.83
N VAL A 127 13.49 0.78 1.90
CA VAL A 127 13.12 -0.39 1.08
C VAL A 127 14.14 -0.57 -0.05
N LYS A 128 14.58 -1.82 -0.23
CA LYS A 128 15.40 -2.24 -1.37
C LYS A 128 14.50 -2.72 -2.50
N PHE A 129 14.70 -2.14 -3.68
CA PHE A 129 14.02 -2.56 -4.91
C PHE A 129 14.99 -3.23 -5.88
N GLU A 130 14.55 -4.34 -6.47
CA GLU A 130 15.21 -5.00 -7.59
C GLU A 130 14.18 -5.22 -8.70
N ASN A 131 14.47 -4.70 -9.90
CA ASN A 131 13.57 -4.76 -11.05
C ASN A 131 12.14 -4.28 -10.72
N GLY A 132 12.02 -3.17 -10.00
CA GLY A 132 10.73 -2.58 -9.60
C GLY A 132 10.00 -3.32 -8.48
N LYS A 133 10.57 -4.39 -7.92
CA LYS A 133 9.97 -5.18 -6.84
C LYS A 133 10.72 -4.97 -5.53
N ALA A 134 9.98 -4.83 -4.43
CA ALA A 134 10.57 -4.78 -3.10
C ALA A 134 11.14 -6.15 -2.73
N VAL A 135 12.39 -6.21 -2.26
CA VAL A 135 13.09 -7.46 -1.92
C VAL A 135 13.74 -7.46 -0.54
N GLY A 136 13.79 -6.31 0.13
CA GLY A 136 14.51 -6.17 1.39
C GLY A 136 14.26 -4.85 2.10
N LEU A 137 14.69 -4.80 3.37
CA LEU A 137 14.78 -3.58 4.17
C LEU A 137 16.24 -3.33 4.55
N GLU A 138 16.65 -2.07 4.60
CA GLU A 138 17.92 -1.60 5.15
C GLU A 138 17.65 -0.68 6.33
N GLU A 139 18.28 -0.93 7.48
CA GLU A 139 18.17 -0.02 8.62
C GLU A 139 18.74 1.34 8.26
N GLU A 140 18.05 2.39 8.68
CA GLU A 140 18.60 3.74 8.67
C GLU A 140 19.81 3.81 9.61
N LYS A 141 20.95 4.31 9.12
CA LYS A 141 22.22 4.42 9.86
C LYS A 141 22.44 5.82 10.40
#